data_AF-A0A1H0AMV8-F1
#
_entry.id   AF-A0A1H0AMV8-F1
#
_cell.length_a   1.000
_cell.length_b   1.000
_cell.length_c   1.000
_cell.angle_alpha   90.00
_cell.angle_beta   90.00
_cell.angle_gamma   90.00
#
_symmetry.space_group_name_H-M   'P 1'
#
loop_
_entity.id
_entity.type
_entity.pdbx_description
1 polymer ?
#
loop_
_entity_poly.entity_id
_entity_poly.type
_entity_poly.pdbx_seq_one_letter_code
_entity_poly.pdbx_strand_id
1 'polypeptide(L)'
;MSSASGGQDGTGAPTPGAGVPTGEGFELSLPGGGVFRVVAPEVGVPVIRLWLEHEWPMSVQEGLELRDRLGWQSSPTKETMFTTGHDLGGKDASFVTLKGEIGSFRMGLASRIPKASAPPEASVLVRRAYDRYVEVLAGLYGTGTTKRFQGRNGPQEST
;
A
#
# COMPACT_ATOMS: atom_id res chain seq x y z
N MET A 1 -19.78 32.86 -46.58
CA MET A 1 -18.45 32.64 -45.98
C MET A 1 -18.63 32.56 -44.48
N SER A 2 -17.91 31.62 -43.85
CA SER A 2 -17.89 31.26 -42.41
C SER A 2 -18.86 30.16 -41.96
N SER A 3 -18.29 28.96 -41.95
CA SER A 3 -18.69 27.72 -41.28
C SER A 3 -18.29 27.71 -39.80
N ALA A 4 -19.04 26.98 -38.96
CA ALA A 4 -18.60 26.07 -37.88
C ALA A 4 -19.85 25.65 -37.07
N SER A 5 -20.40 24.44 -37.25
CA SER A 5 -20.08 23.18 -36.51
C SER A 5 -20.31 23.33 -35.00
N GLY A 6 -21.29 22.70 -34.33
CA GLY A 6 -21.76 21.32 -34.46
C GLY A 6 -21.03 20.43 -33.44
N GLY A 7 -21.72 19.97 -32.38
CA GLY A 7 -21.21 18.96 -31.43
C GLY A 7 -21.88 19.06 -30.04
N GLN A 8 -23.09 18.52 -29.84
CA GLN A 8 -23.45 17.17 -29.34
C GLN A 8 -23.24 16.93 -27.84
N ASP A 9 -24.38 16.77 -27.15
CA ASP A 9 -24.58 16.09 -25.88
C ASP A 9 -23.97 14.67 -25.85
N GLY A 10 -23.50 14.23 -24.68
CA GLY A 10 -23.36 12.81 -24.43
C GLY A 10 -22.34 12.42 -23.36
N THR A 11 -22.86 12.08 -22.17
CA THR A 11 -22.37 10.99 -21.33
C THR A 11 -21.06 11.23 -20.57
N GLY A 12 -21.22 11.70 -19.33
CA GLY A 12 -20.22 11.52 -18.29
C GLY A 12 -19.89 10.04 -18.12
N ALA A 13 -18.68 9.65 -18.52
CA ALA A 13 -18.10 8.37 -18.18
C ALA A 13 -17.64 8.42 -16.71
N PRO A 14 -17.93 7.40 -15.87
CA PRO A 14 -17.32 7.30 -14.56
C PRO A 14 -15.82 7.03 -14.74
N THR A 15 -14.98 7.88 -14.16
CA THR A 15 -13.54 7.65 -14.04
C THR A 15 -13.30 6.32 -13.29
N PRO A 16 -12.71 5.29 -13.91
CA PRO A 16 -12.31 4.09 -13.21
C PRO A 16 -10.95 4.35 -12.56
N GLY A 17 -10.93 4.29 -11.23
CA GLY A 17 -9.73 4.52 -10.43
C GLY A 17 -9.99 5.57 -9.37
N ALA A 18 -10.80 5.23 -8.37
CA ALA A 18 -10.74 5.89 -7.08
C ALA A 18 -9.36 5.57 -6.48
N GLY A 19 -8.35 6.33 -6.93
CA GLY A 19 -7.05 6.37 -6.31
C GLY A 19 -7.25 6.71 -4.84
N VAL A 20 -6.66 5.88 -4.00
CA VAL A 20 -6.45 6.14 -2.58
C VAL A 20 -6.12 7.63 -2.37
N PRO A 21 -6.79 8.35 -1.44
CA PRO A 21 -6.50 9.77 -1.23
C PRO A 21 -5.02 9.92 -0.84
N THR A 22 -4.25 10.58 -1.71
CA THR A 22 -2.85 10.90 -1.45
C THR A 22 -2.80 11.82 -0.23
N GLY A 23 -2.33 11.32 0.91
CA GLY A 23 -2.10 12.15 2.08
C GLY A 23 -1.05 13.21 1.76
N GLU A 24 -1.41 14.49 1.91
CA GLU A 24 -0.49 15.60 1.69
C GLU A 24 0.76 15.42 2.57
N GLY A 25 1.95 15.51 1.96
CA GLY A 25 3.23 15.41 2.68
C GLY A 25 3.89 14.03 2.75
N PHE A 26 3.35 13.02 2.04
CA PHE A 26 3.96 11.69 1.90
C PHE A 26 4.44 11.37 0.47
N GLU A 27 4.77 12.40 -0.32
CA GLU A 27 5.32 12.24 -1.66
C GLU A 27 6.69 12.92 -1.80
N LEU A 28 7.55 12.36 -2.63
CA LEU A 28 8.87 12.89 -2.96
C LEU A 28 9.15 12.73 -4.46
N SER A 29 9.42 13.84 -5.15
CA SER A 29 9.85 13.80 -6.55
C SER A 29 11.27 13.23 -6.67
N LEU A 30 11.45 12.25 -7.53
CA LEU A 30 12.73 11.60 -7.78
C LEU A 30 13.49 12.29 -8.92
N PRO A 31 14.84 12.39 -8.83
CA PRO A 31 15.66 13.01 -9.88
C PRO A 31 15.50 12.38 -11.28
N GLY A 32 15.13 11.10 -11.35
CA GLY A 32 14.95 10.36 -12.60
C GLY A 32 13.57 10.48 -13.26
N GLY A 33 12.70 11.37 -12.79
CA GLY A 33 11.33 11.49 -13.28
C GLY A 33 10.43 10.40 -12.72
N GLY A 34 9.98 10.59 -11.48
CA GLY A 34 9.05 9.70 -10.78
C GLY A 34 8.67 10.29 -9.44
N VAL A 35 7.64 9.74 -8.79
CA VAL A 35 7.23 10.16 -7.45
C VAL A 35 7.31 8.97 -6.51
N PHE A 36 8.19 9.06 -5.53
CA PHE A 36 8.23 8.16 -4.39
C PHE A 36 7.10 8.51 -3.43
N ARG A 37 6.20 7.56 -3.19
CA ARG A 37 5.04 7.72 -2.32
C ARG A 37 5.21 6.88 -1.08
N VAL A 38 4.78 7.41 0.05
CA VAL A 38 4.57 6.67 1.29
C VAL A 38 3.06 6.70 1.56
N VAL A 39 2.48 5.56 1.91
CA VAL A 39 1.06 5.48 2.26
C VAL A 39 0.88 6.21 3.58
N ALA A 40 0.07 7.27 3.58
CA ALA A 40 -0.21 8.02 4.79
C ALA A 40 -0.86 7.13 5.87
N PRO A 41 -0.55 7.30 7.17
CA PRO A 41 -1.13 6.50 8.25
C PRO A 41 -2.65 6.51 8.26
N GLU A 42 -3.27 7.65 7.93
CA GLU A 42 -4.71 7.86 7.87
C GLU A 42 -5.38 6.96 6.81
N VAL A 43 -4.59 6.49 5.85
CA VAL A 43 -5.01 5.57 4.79
C VAL A 43 -4.59 4.14 5.12
N GLY A 44 -3.32 3.92 5.44
CA GLY A 44 -2.78 2.57 5.59
C GLY A 44 -3.22 1.88 6.87
N VAL A 45 -3.43 2.62 7.98
CA VAL A 45 -3.93 2.01 9.22
C VAL A 45 -5.31 1.39 9.01
N PRO A 46 -6.33 2.07 8.44
CA PRO A 46 -7.60 1.43 8.11
C PRO A 46 -7.48 0.14 7.30
N VAL A 47 -6.56 0.09 6.32
CA VAL A 47 -6.29 -1.12 5.54
C VAL A 47 -5.69 -2.21 6.43
N ILE A 48 -4.67 -1.91 7.22
CA ILE A 48 -4.07 -2.87 8.15
C ILE A 48 -5.13 -3.44 9.10
N ARG A 49 -5.97 -2.57 9.67
CA ARG A 49 -7.05 -2.97 10.58
C ARG A 49 -8.07 -3.87 9.91
N LEU A 50 -8.46 -3.57 8.66
CA LEU A 50 -9.41 -4.38 7.91
C LEU A 50 -8.97 -5.86 7.82
N TRP A 51 -7.67 -6.10 7.67
CA TRP A 51 -7.11 -7.46 7.66
C TRP A 51 -6.86 -8.02 9.07
N LEU A 52 -6.34 -7.19 9.98
CA LEU A 52 -5.95 -7.59 11.33
C LEU A 52 -7.16 -7.93 12.21
N GLU A 53 -8.24 -7.18 12.10
CA GLU A 53 -9.44 -7.30 12.95
C GLU A 53 -10.46 -8.31 12.41
N HIS A 54 -10.16 -8.98 11.29
CA HIS A 54 -10.99 -10.05 10.78
C HIS A 54 -10.88 -11.33 11.64
N GLU A 55 -11.85 -12.23 11.54
CA GLU A 55 -11.73 -13.55 12.14
C GLU A 55 -10.66 -14.39 11.41
N TRP A 56 -9.83 -15.07 12.21
CA TRP A 56 -8.76 -15.94 11.73
C TRP A 56 -8.97 -17.38 12.23
N PRO A 57 -8.69 -18.41 11.40
CA PRO A 57 -8.10 -18.33 10.07
C PRO A 57 -9.08 -17.83 9.00
N MET A 58 -8.62 -16.90 8.17
CA MET A 58 -9.41 -16.34 7.06
C MET A 58 -9.26 -17.23 5.82
N SER A 59 -10.35 -17.46 5.08
CA SER A 59 -10.33 -18.17 3.81
C SER A 59 -9.72 -17.34 2.68
N VAL A 60 -9.29 -18.01 1.61
CA VAL A 60 -8.79 -17.31 0.40
C VAL A 60 -9.87 -16.42 -0.22
N GLN A 61 -11.12 -16.86 -0.22
CA GLN A 61 -12.23 -16.11 -0.79
C GLN A 61 -12.44 -14.78 -0.04
N GLU A 62 -12.50 -14.82 1.29
CA GLU A 62 -12.65 -13.61 2.11
C GLU A 62 -11.51 -12.62 1.88
N GLY A 63 -10.26 -13.10 1.75
CA GLY A 63 -9.14 -12.23 1.43
C GLY A 63 -9.26 -11.57 0.04
N LEU A 64 -9.79 -12.27 -0.95
CA LEU A 64 -10.05 -11.69 -2.27
C LEU A 64 -11.19 -10.66 -2.22
N GLU A 65 -12.21 -10.88 -1.40
CA GLU A 65 -13.31 -9.93 -1.17
C GLU A 65 -12.82 -8.65 -0.47
N LEU A 66 -11.94 -8.77 0.54
CA LEU A 66 -11.30 -7.61 1.17
C LEU A 66 -10.48 -6.80 0.16
N ARG A 67 -9.74 -7.48 -0.72
CA ARG A 67 -9.00 -6.86 -1.81
C ARG A 67 -9.92 -6.10 -2.77
N ASP A 68 -11.06 -6.67 -3.14
CA ASP A 68 -12.02 -6.03 -4.03
C ASP A 68 -12.67 -4.79 -3.39
N ARG A 69 -12.98 -4.86 -2.09
CA ARG A 69 -13.46 -3.70 -1.31
C ARG A 69 -12.45 -2.54 -1.28
N LEU A 70 -11.15 -2.86 -1.33
CA LEU A 70 -10.07 -1.88 -1.41
C LEU A 70 -9.82 -1.34 -2.83
N GLY A 71 -10.53 -1.85 -3.84
CA GLY A 71 -10.36 -1.46 -5.24
C GLY A 71 -9.04 -1.93 -5.86
N TRP A 72 -8.34 -2.86 -5.21
CA TRP A 72 -7.02 -3.32 -5.63
C TRP A 72 -7.10 -4.34 -6.77
N GLN A 73 -6.05 -4.39 -7.59
CA GLN A 73 -6.02 -5.23 -8.79
C GLN A 73 -5.10 -6.45 -8.62
N SER A 74 -5.64 -7.65 -8.78
CA SER A 74 -4.87 -8.89 -8.77
C SER A 74 -3.91 -9.00 -9.97
N SER A 75 -2.88 -9.84 -9.84
CA SER A 75 -2.05 -10.23 -10.98
C SER A 75 -2.85 -11.20 -11.87
N PRO A 76 -2.86 -11.02 -13.20
CA PRO A 76 -3.48 -11.97 -14.12
C PRO A 76 -2.92 -13.39 -14.00
N THR A 77 -1.66 -13.52 -13.58
CA THR A 77 -0.94 -14.79 -13.44
C THR A 77 -0.96 -15.35 -12.02
N LYS A 78 -1.37 -14.55 -11.03
CA LYS A 78 -1.35 -14.94 -9.61
C LYS A 78 -2.30 -14.06 -8.80
N GLU A 79 -3.49 -14.56 -8.56
CA GLU A 79 -4.55 -13.79 -7.91
C GLU A 79 -4.19 -13.32 -6.50
N THR A 80 -3.26 -13.98 -5.81
CA THR A 80 -2.83 -13.61 -4.44
C THR A 80 -1.80 -12.47 -4.41
N MET A 81 -1.48 -11.87 -5.56
CA MET A 81 -0.60 -10.69 -5.68
C MET A 81 -1.40 -9.50 -6.19
N PHE A 82 -1.26 -8.35 -5.53
CA PHE A 82 -2.09 -7.17 -5.75
C PHE A 82 -1.26 -5.95 -6.14
N THR A 83 -1.90 -5.04 -6.86
CA THR A 83 -1.44 -3.68 -7.09
C THR A 83 -2.40 -2.75 -6.34
N THR A 84 -1.88 -2.03 -5.35
CA THR A 84 -2.66 -1.11 -4.51
C THR A 84 -2.65 0.34 -5.02
N GLY A 85 -1.76 0.65 -5.98
CA GLY A 85 -1.70 1.94 -6.67
C GLY A 85 -0.72 2.97 -6.08
N HIS A 86 -0.08 2.69 -4.94
CA HIS A 86 0.93 3.60 -4.35
C HIS A 86 2.36 3.30 -4.82
N ASP A 87 2.65 2.08 -5.28
CA ASP A 87 3.99 1.71 -5.78
C ASP A 87 4.20 2.19 -7.23
N LEU A 88 5.45 2.22 -7.68
CA LEU A 88 5.87 2.58 -9.05
C LEU A 88 5.58 1.46 -10.07
N GLY A 89 4.34 0.94 -10.06
CA GLY A 89 3.83 -0.02 -11.05
C GLY A 89 3.98 -1.50 -10.69
N GLY A 90 4.58 -1.84 -9.55
CA GLY A 90 4.79 -3.22 -9.11
C GLY A 90 3.63 -3.85 -8.34
N LYS A 91 3.70 -5.17 -8.14
CA LYS A 91 2.86 -5.88 -7.15
C LYS A 91 3.37 -5.58 -5.75
N ASP A 92 2.62 -4.82 -4.99
CA ASP A 92 3.00 -4.19 -3.73
C ASP A 92 2.23 -4.74 -2.53
N ALA A 93 1.21 -5.58 -2.75
CA ALA A 93 0.59 -6.37 -1.70
C ALA A 93 0.40 -7.83 -2.12
N SER A 94 0.33 -8.74 -1.15
CA SER A 94 0.10 -10.15 -1.40
C SER A 94 -0.31 -10.88 -0.13
N PHE A 95 -0.92 -12.05 -0.29
CA PHE A 95 -0.99 -13.04 0.79
C PHE A 95 -0.45 -14.40 0.35
N VAL A 96 -0.08 -15.21 1.35
CA VAL A 96 0.34 -16.60 1.19
C VAL A 96 -0.74 -17.49 1.77
N THR A 97 -1.04 -18.57 1.06
CA THR A 97 -2.04 -19.55 1.46
C THR A 97 -1.36 -20.77 2.10
N LEU A 98 -1.97 -21.31 3.15
CA LEU A 98 -1.56 -22.52 3.84
C LEU A 98 -2.80 -23.39 4.04
N LYS A 99 -2.83 -24.59 3.43
CA LYS A 99 -3.96 -25.53 3.54
C LYS A 99 -5.35 -24.94 3.18
N GLY A 100 -5.40 -24.00 2.23
CA GLY A 100 -6.66 -23.37 1.79
C GLY A 100 -7.08 -22.15 2.60
N GLU A 101 -6.30 -21.76 3.61
CA GLU A 101 -6.50 -20.58 4.45
C GLU A 101 -5.36 -19.58 4.21
N ILE A 102 -5.56 -18.34 4.62
CA ILE A 102 -4.50 -17.32 4.59
C ILE A 102 -3.54 -17.57 5.75
N GLY A 103 -2.25 -17.71 5.42
CA GLY A 103 -1.18 -17.87 6.40
C GLY A 103 -0.46 -16.56 6.73
N SER A 104 -0.44 -15.60 5.79
CA SER A 104 0.12 -14.27 6.03
C SER A 104 -0.33 -13.28 4.97
N PHE A 105 -0.53 -12.02 5.38
CA PHE A 105 -0.74 -10.87 4.50
C PHE A 105 0.48 -9.93 4.55
N ARG A 106 0.85 -9.35 3.41
CA ARG A 106 1.93 -8.36 3.28
C ARG A 106 1.48 -7.24 2.37
N MET A 107 1.75 -6.01 2.76
CA MET A 107 1.62 -4.83 1.90
C MET A 107 2.82 -3.90 2.07
N GLY A 108 3.27 -3.30 0.98
CA GLY A 108 4.14 -2.14 1.01
C GLY A 108 3.38 -0.94 1.58
N LEU A 109 4.09 -0.11 2.34
CA LEU A 109 3.59 1.19 2.79
C LEU A 109 4.40 2.32 2.14
N ALA A 110 5.30 1.99 1.21
CA ALA A 110 6.11 2.93 0.47
C ALA A 110 6.46 2.34 -0.88
N SER A 111 6.62 3.21 -1.89
CA SER A 111 7.10 2.80 -3.20
C SER A 111 8.47 2.11 -3.08
N ARG A 112 8.73 1.15 -3.96
CA ARG A 112 10.04 0.49 -4.01
C ARG A 112 10.93 1.19 -5.02
N ILE A 113 12.13 1.55 -4.57
CA ILE A 113 13.15 2.17 -5.40
C ILE A 113 14.48 1.43 -5.23
N PRO A 114 15.30 1.29 -6.29
CA PRO A 114 16.64 0.74 -6.16
C PRO A 114 17.47 1.54 -5.16
N LYS A 115 18.23 0.86 -4.29
CA LYS A 115 19.03 1.52 -3.25
C LYS A 115 20.00 2.57 -3.83
N ALA A 116 20.58 2.30 -4.99
CA ALA A 116 21.48 3.22 -5.68
C ALA A 116 20.80 4.48 -6.24
N SER A 117 19.47 4.47 -6.35
CA SER A 117 18.65 5.56 -6.88
C SER A 117 17.81 6.24 -5.80
N ALA A 118 17.96 5.83 -4.54
CA ALA A 118 17.20 6.36 -3.43
C ALA A 118 17.82 7.67 -2.92
N PRO A 119 17.11 8.81 -3.03
CA PRO A 119 17.57 10.04 -2.43
C PRO A 119 17.53 9.94 -0.89
N PRO A 120 18.44 10.59 -0.15
CA PRO A 120 18.45 10.57 1.33
C PRO A 120 17.10 11.00 1.95
N GLU A 121 16.41 11.92 1.30
CA GLU A 121 15.10 12.45 1.70
C GLU A 121 14.02 11.36 1.74
N ALA A 122 14.14 10.31 0.92
CA ALA A 122 13.19 9.19 0.94
C ALA A 122 13.25 8.45 2.27
N SER A 123 14.44 8.24 2.84
CA SER A 123 14.61 7.60 4.14
C SER A 123 14.05 8.45 5.27
N VAL A 124 14.23 9.78 5.21
CA VAL A 124 13.64 10.71 6.19
C VAL A 124 12.11 10.65 6.11
N LEU A 125 11.54 10.64 4.91
CA LEU A 125 10.10 10.56 4.70
C LEU A 125 9.51 9.25 5.22
N VAL A 126 10.15 8.12 4.91
CA VAL A 126 9.74 6.79 5.41
C VAL A 126 9.83 6.74 6.92
N ARG A 127 10.89 7.27 7.53
CA ARG A 127 11.04 7.27 8.99
C ARG A 127 9.94 8.10 9.66
N ARG A 128 9.65 9.29 9.13
CA ARG A 128 8.55 10.13 9.61
C ARG A 128 7.20 9.40 9.53
N ALA A 129 6.92 8.72 8.42
CA ALA A 129 5.71 7.92 8.29
C ALA A 129 5.67 6.77 9.30
N TYR A 130 6.78 6.03 9.43
CA TYR A 130 6.91 4.93 10.37
C TYR A 130 6.60 5.37 11.80
N ASP A 131 7.17 6.47 12.28
CA ASP A 131 6.94 6.97 13.64
C ASP A 131 5.44 7.31 13.84
N ARG A 132 4.76 7.83 12.82
CA ARG A 132 3.32 8.11 12.85
C ARG A 132 2.47 6.84 12.81
N TYR A 133 2.84 5.83 12.03
CA TYR A 133 2.18 4.52 12.08
C TYR A 133 2.29 3.91 13.47
N VAL A 134 3.47 3.97 14.09
CA VAL A 134 3.70 3.47 15.45
C VAL A 134 2.82 4.23 16.45
N GLU A 135 2.76 5.56 16.37
CA GLU A 135 1.90 6.40 17.21
C GLU A 135 0.42 5.99 17.10
N VAL A 136 -0.11 5.92 15.88
CA VAL A 136 -1.54 5.59 15.65
C VAL A 136 -1.85 4.16 16.08
N LEU A 137 -1.03 3.18 15.70
CA LEU A 137 -1.26 1.79 16.07
C LEU A 137 -1.11 1.56 17.58
N ALA A 138 -0.18 2.26 18.24
CA ALA A 138 -0.05 2.21 19.69
C ALA A 138 -1.25 2.83 20.40
N GLY A 139 -1.84 3.89 19.84
CA GLY A 139 -3.08 4.47 20.35
C GLY A 139 -4.28 3.50 20.27
N LEU A 140 -4.30 2.62 19.27
CA LEU A 140 -5.38 1.65 19.05
C LEU A 140 -5.22 0.35 19.84
N TYR A 141 -3.99 -0.20 19.88
CA TYR A 141 -3.71 -1.55 20.40
C TYR A 141 -2.81 -1.55 21.62
N GLY A 142 -2.41 -0.38 22.11
CA GLY A 142 -1.41 -0.23 23.16
C GLY A 142 0.02 -0.27 22.61
N THR A 143 0.98 0.13 23.45
CA THR A 143 2.40 0.17 23.08
C THR A 143 2.93 -1.23 22.81
N GLY A 144 3.44 -1.46 21.59
CA GLY A 144 4.06 -2.71 21.21
C GLY A 144 5.33 -2.99 22.03
N THR A 145 5.61 -4.27 22.29
CA THR A 145 6.88 -4.68 22.90
C THR A 145 7.92 -4.93 21.82
N THR A 146 9.10 -4.34 21.92
CA THR A 146 10.25 -4.70 21.10
C THR A 146 10.79 -6.06 21.53
N LYS A 147 10.26 -7.14 20.94
CA LYS A 147 10.90 -8.46 21.01
C LYS A 147 11.97 -8.51 19.92
N ARG A 148 13.25 -8.53 20.31
CA ARG A 148 14.35 -8.83 19.39
C ARG A 148 14.13 -10.25 18.85
N PHE A 149 13.62 -10.36 17.63
CA PHE A 149 13.61 -11.62 16.92
C PHE A 149 15.04 -11.86 16.43
N GLN A 150 15.77 -12.79 17.06
CA GLN A 150 16.98 -13.33 16.47
C GLN A 150 16.54 -14.12 15.24
N GLY A 151 16.51 -13.46 14.09
CA GLY A 151 16.45 -14.17 12.82
C GLY A 151 17.63 -15.14 12.72
N ARG A 152 17.50 -16.15 11.85
CA ARG A 152 18.52 -17.17 11.56
C ARG A 152 19.89 -16.60 11.13
N ASN A 153 19.98 -15.28 10.94
CA ASN A 153 21.14 -14.52 10.43
C ASN A 153 21.74 -13.54 11.47
N GLY A 154 21.45 -13.71 12.76
CA GLY A 154 22.03 -12.88 13.83
C GLY A 154 21.32 -11.53 14.06
N PRO A 155 21.72 -10.78 15.10
CA PRO A 155 21.06 -9.53 15.47
C PRO A 155 21.23 -8.47 14.38
N GLN A 156 20.12 -7.96 13.86
CA GLN A 156 20.10 -6.76 13.04
C GLN A 156 20.03 -5.56 13.99
N GLU A 157 21.13 -4.81 14.10
CA GLU A 157 21.15 -3.55 14.83
C GLU A 157 20.45 -2.48 13.98
N SER A 158 19.43 -1.83 14.54
CA SER A 158 18.89 -0.57 14.00
C SER A 158 19.54 0.57 14.77
N THR A 159 20.36 1.36 14.07
CA THR A 159 20.76 2.70 14.47
C THR A 159 19.66 3.70 14.09
#